data_AF-A0A0V0ZIR9-F1
#
_entry.id   AF-A0A0V0ZIR9-F1
#
_cell.length_a   1.000
_cell.length_b   1.000
_cell.length_c   1.000
_cell.angle_alpha   90.00
_cell.angle_beta   90.00
_cell.angle_gamma   90.00
#
_symmetry.space_group_name_H-M   'P 1'
#
loop_
_entity.id
_entity.type
_entity.pdbx_description
1 polymer ?
#
loop_
_entity_poly.entity_id
_entity_poly.type
_entity_poly.pdbx_seq_one_letter_code
_entity_poly.pdbx_strand_id
1 'polypeptide(L)'
;LRFEHADTKETGQLYADSIVLATGGYSNDHTSDSLLEEFAKSKIDYPTTNGPFAVGSGVKMARLIGAKLIDMDKVQVHPTGFVDPEQPDAGTKFLAAEALRGSGALLLDH
;
A
#
# COMPACT_ATOMS: atom_id res chain seq x y z
N LEU A 1 5.41 -20.56 -10.24
CA LEU A 1 5.39 -19.62 -9.09
C LEU A 1 5.83 -20.35 -7.82
N ARG A 2 6.77 -19.81 -7.04
CA ARG A 2 7.09 -20.32 -5.70
C ARG A 2 6.22 -19.60 -4.68
N PHE A 3 5.68 -20.32 -3.70
CA PHE A 3 4.82 -19.76 -2.65
C PHE A 3 5.12 -20.40 -1.29
N GLU A 4 4.69 -19.73 -0.23
CA GLU A 4 4.62 -20.26 1.14
C GLU A 4 3.16 -20.26 1.57
N HIS A 5 2.68 -21.38 2.11
CA HIS A 5 1.33 -21.49 2.63
C HIS A 5 1.20 -20.66 3.92
N ALA A 6 0.19 -19.79 3.98
CA ALA A 6 0.02 -18.84 5.08
C ALA A 6 -0.02 -19.53 6.46
N ASP A 7 -0.78 -20.64 6.56
CA ASP A 7 -1.00 -21.37 7.81
C ASP A 7 0.12 -22.38 8.13
N THR A 8 0.49 -23.24 7.18
CA THR A 8 1.42 -24.35 7.43
C THR A 8 2.89 -23.96 7.31
N LYS A 9 3.19 -22.79 6.71
CA LYS A 9 4.54 -22.36 6.35
C LYS A 9 5.26 -23.29 5.37
N GLU A 10 4.53 -24.23 4.77
CA GLU A 10 5.09 -25.10 3.74
C GLU A 10 5.34 -24.31 2.47
N THR A 11 6.51 -24.55 1.87
CA THR A 11 6.86 -23.93 0.58
C THR A 11 6.50 -24.86 -0.56
N GLY A 12 6.05 -24.29 -1.67
CA GLY A 12 5.59 -25.05 -2.82
C GLY A 12 5.86 -24.37 -4.16
N GLN A 13 5.59 -25.10 -5.23
CA GLN A 13 5.65 -24.61 -6.60
C GLN A 13 4.33 -24.87 -7.31
N LEU A 14 3.79 -23.83 -7.94
CA LEU A 14 2.63 -23.91 -8.83
C LEU A 14 3.09 -23.74 -10.27
N TYR A 15 2.71 -24.69 -11.11
CA TYR A 15 2.86 -24.66 -12.55
C TYR A 15 1.53 -24.25 -13.16
N ALA A 16 1.55 -23.23 -14.01
CA ALA A 16 0.40 -22.74 -14.73
C ALA A 16 0.89 -22.09 -16.03
N ASP A 17 0.08 -22.17 -17.08
CA ASP A 17 0.37 -21.51 -18.36
C ASP A 17 0.25 -19.98 -18.24
N SER A 18 -0.46 -19.49 -17.23
CA SER A 18 -0.69 -18.07 -17.00
C SER A 18 -0.79 -17.74 -15.51
N ILE A 19 -0.32 -16.55 -15.14
CA ILE A 19 -0.35 -16.01 -13.77
C ILE A 19 -0.91 -14.59 -13.83
N VAL A 20 -1.87 -14.29 -12.96
CA VAL A 20 -2.44 -12.95 -12.80
C VAL A 20 -1.94 -12.36 -11.47
N LEU A 21 -1.29 -11.20 -11.53
CA LEU A 21 -0.89 -10.46 -10.33
C LEU A 21 -2.01 -9.50 -9.93
N ALA A 22 -2.67 -9.80 -8.81
CA ALA A 22 -3.72 -8.96 -8.21
C ALA A 22 -3.33 -8.56 -6.77
N THR A 23 -2.08 -8.13 -6.58
CA THR A 23 -1.42 -8.06 -5.26
C THR A 23 -1.56 -6.72 -4.54
N GLY A 24 -2.35 -5.77 -5.07
CA GLY A 24 -2.47 -4.43 -4.51
C GLY A 24 -1.24 -3.53 -4.75
N GLY A 25 -1.13 -2.45 -3.96
CA GLY A 25 -0.11 -1.39 -4.10
C GLY A 25 1.06 -1.49 -3.12
N TYR A 26 1.82 -0.40 -3.00
CA TYR A 26 3.06 -0.29 -2.19
C TYR A 26 3.07 0.92 -1.23
N SER A 27 1.93 1.57 -0.99
CA SER A 27 1.82 2.78 -0.15
C SER A 27 1.89 2.52 1.37
N ASN A 28 2.25 1.31 1.79
CA ASN A 28 2.63 0.97 3.15
C ASN A 28 3.96 0.18 3.18
N ASP A 29 4.80 0.35 2.16
CA ASP A 29 6.04 -0.38 2.01
C ASP A 29 7.16 0.25 2.85
N HIS A 30 7.47 -0.36 3.99
CA HIS A 30 8.57 0.04 4.88
C HIS A 30 9.64 -1.06 4.99
N THR A 31 9.71 -1.97 4.02
CA THR A 31 10.74 -3.03 3.99
C THR A 31 12.09 -2.49 3.51
N SER A 32 13.15 -3.29 3.61
CA SER A 32 14.51 -2.88 3.22
C SER A 32 14.69 -2.58 1.72
N ASP A 33 13.75 -3.03 0.89
CA ASP A 33 13.68 -2.77 -0.55
C ASP A 33 12.43 -1.95 -0.90
N SER A 34 12.11 -0.96 -0.04
CA SER A 34 10.89 -0.17 -0.13
C SER A 34 10.74 0.56 -1.47
N LEU A 35 9.66 0.27 -2.18
CA LEU A 35 9.24 1.04 -3.36
C LEU A 35 8.75 2.43 -2.99
N LEU A 36 8.19 2.59 -1.78
CA LEU A 36 7.72 3.89 -1.30
C LEU A 36 8.92 4.83 -1.06
N GLU A 37 9.99 4.32 -0.45
CA GLU A 37 11.23 5.07 -0.28
C GLU A 37 11.93 5.34 -1.61
N GLU A 38 11.99 4.35 -2.52
CA GLU A 38 12.65 4.51 -3.83
C GLU A 38 11.96 5.55 -4.70
N PHE A 39 10.63 5.52 -4.81
CA PHE A 39 9.91 6.32 -5.81
C PHE A 39 9.18 7.53 -5.23
N ALA A 40 8.89 7.56 -3.94
CA ALA A 40 8.11 8.63 -3.31
C ALA A 40 8.59 8.96 -1.88
N LYS A 41 9.91 9.01 -1.68
CA LYS A 41 10.58 9.26 -0.39
C LYS A 41 9.96 10.37 0.46
N SER A 42 9.49 11.46 -0.15
CA SER A 42 8.87 12.58 0.56
C SER A 42 7.59 12.23 1.33
N LYS A 43 7.03 11.03 1.12
CA LYS A 43 5.79 10.53 1.72
C LYS A 43 6.02 9.40 2.72
N ILE A 44 7.28 9.01 2.97
CA ILE A 44 7.59 7.84 3.82
C ILE A 44 7.14 8.04 5.28
N ASP A 45 7.13 9.28 5.75
CA ASP A 45 6.73 9.63 7.12
C ASP A 45 5.22 9.90 7.24
N TYR A 46 4.46 9.79 6.15
CA TYR A 46 3.01 10.02 6.21
C TYR A 46 2.32 8.78 6.77
N PRO A 47 1.26 8.95 7.58
CA PRO A 47 0.42 7.83 7.94
C PRO A 47 -0.32 7.30 6.70
N THR A 48 -0.69 6.03 6.73
CA THR A 48 -1.34 5.34 5.61
C THR A 48 -2.76 4.91 5.97
N THR A 49 -3.62 4.73 4.98
CA THR A 49 -4.93 4.06 5.17
C THR A 49 -4.89 2.60 4.70
N ASN A 50 -3.73 2.13 4.24
CA ASN A 50 -3.55 0.79 3.70
C ASN A 50 -3.20 -0.20 4.80
N GLY A 51 -3.60 -1.46 4.61
CA GLY A 51 -3.16 -2.54 5.50
C GLY A 51 -1.66 -2.84 5.36
N PRO A 52 -1.10 -3.65 6.28
CA PRO A 52 0.32 -4.01 6.28
C PRO A 52 0.75 -4.86 5.06
N PHE A 53 -0.20 -5.35 4.26
CA PHE A 53 0.06 -6.12 3.05
C PHE A 53 0.43 -5.25 1.83
N ALA A 54 0.19 -3.94 1.87
CA ALA A 54 0.41 -3.04 0.73
C ALA A 54 1.89 -2.64 0.57
N VAL A 55 2.74 -3.66 0.40
CA VAL A 55 4.21 -3.56 0.31
C VAL A 55 4.75 -3.78 -1.11
N GLY A 56 3.86 -3.80 -2.11
CA GLY A 56 4.24 -3.90 -3.52
C GLY A 56 4.87 -5.23 -3.94
N SER A 57 4.56 -6.33 -3.26
CA SER A 57 5.17 -7.65 -3.52
C SER A 57 5.07 -8.11 -4.99
N GLY A 58 3.90 -7.95 -5.63
CA GLY A 58 3.75 -8.27 -7.06
C GLY A 58 4.49 -7.30 -7.99
N VAL A 59 4.60 -6.02 -7.62
CA VAL A 59 5.38 -5.03 -8.38
C VAL A 59 6.87 -5.38 -8.35
N LYS A 60 7.39 -5.72 -7.17
CA LYS A 60 8.77 -6.20 -6.98
C LYS A 60 9.02 -7.47 -7.80
N MET A 61 8.11 -8.44 -7.73
CA MET A 61 8.20 -9.68 -8.53
C MET A 61 8.20 -9.42 -10.04
N ALA A 62 7.31 -8.55 -10.52
CA ALA A 62 7.23 -8.20 -11.94
C ALA A 62 8.51 -7.49 -12.42
N ARG A 63 9.05 -6.56 -11.62
CA ARG A 63 10.31 -5.88 -11.91
C ARG A 63 11.47 -6.87 -12.03
N LEU A 64 11.55 -7.86 -11.14
CA LEU A 64 12.60 -8.89 -11.15
C LEU A 64 12.60 -9.73 -12.43
N ILE A 65 11.44 -9.92 -13.07
CA ILE A 65 11.33 -10.67 -14.34
C ILE A 65 11.37 -9.76 -15.58
N GLY A 66 11.77 -8.49 -15.41
CA GLY A 66 11.99 -7.54 -16.50
C GLY A 66 10.76 -6.77 -16.96
N ALA A 67 9.66 -6.78 -16.19
CA ALA A 67 8.51 -5.92 -16.48
C ALA A 67 8.91 -4.45 -16.29
N LYS A 68 8.47 -3.58 -17.20
CA LYS A 68 8.60 -2.14 -17.05
C LYS A 68 7.61 -1.64 -16.01
N LEU A 69 8.08 -0.74 -15.14
CA LEU A 69 7.23 -0.01 -14.21
C LEU A 69 6.95 1.38 -14.79
N ILE A 70 5.75 1.88 -14.58
CA ILE A 70 5.30 3.20 -15.05
C ILE A 70 4.70 3.97 -13.87
N ASP A 71 4.93 5.28 -13.86
CA ASP A 71 4.31 6.23 -12.92
C ASP A 71 4.47 5.89 -11.43
N MET A 72 5.57 5.21 -11.07
CA MET A 72 5.84 4.79 -9.68
C MET A 72 6.05 5.97 -8.71
N ASP A 73 6.31 7.18 -9.21
CA ASP A 73 6.39 8.39 -8.37
C ASP A 73 5.00 8.97 -8.03
N LYS A 74 3.94 8.52 -8.71
CA LYS A 74 2.57 9.03 -8.57
C LYS A 74 1.79 8.38 -7.42
N VAL A 75 2.26 8.61 -6.20
CA VAL A 75 1.56 8.18 -4.97
C VAL A 75 0.52 9.21 -4.54
N GLN A 76 -0.74 8.81 -4.44
CA GLN A 76 -1.83 9.65 -3.95
C GLN A 76 -1.78 9.78 -2.42
N VAL A 77 -1.92 11.02 -1.92
CA VAL A 77 -2.13 11.30 -0.51
C VAL A 77 -3.60 11.68 -0.33
N HIS A 78 -4.35 10.88 0.43
CA HIS A 78 -5.75 11.19 0.68
C HIS A 78 -5.87 12.29 1.76
N PRO A 79 -6.72 13.32 1.57
CA PRO A 79 -6.71 14.50 2.44
C PRO A 79 -7.34 14.25 3.83
N THR A 80 -8.16 13.21 4.00
CA THR A 80 -8.98 13.02 5.21
C THR A 80 -8.84 11.61 5.80
N GLY A 81 -7.79 11.38 6.60
CA GLY A 81 -7.72 10.25 7.52
C GLY A 81 -8.22 10.65 8.90
N PHE A 82 -8.98 9.79 9.58
CA PHE A 82 -9.37 10.03 10.97
C PHE A 82 -8.16 9.96 11.89
N VAL A 83 -8.04 10.94 12.77
CA VAL A 83 -7.14 10.89 13.92
C VAL A 83 -7.92 10.29 15.08
N ASP A 84 -7.52 9.10 15.52
CA ASP A 84 -8.04 8.52 16.76
C ASP A 84 -7.51 9.35 17.95
N PRO A 85 -8.38 9.96 18.79
CA PRO A 85 -7.94 10.74 19.94
C PRO A 85 -7.14 9.93 20.96
N GLU A 86 -7.35 8.61 21.05
CA GLU A 86 -6.60 7.73 21.94
C GLU A 86 -5.23 7.36 21.36
N GLN A 87 -5.09 7.41 20.03
CA GLN A 87 -3.88 7.01 19.29
C GLN A 87 -3.58 7.99 18.14
N PRO A 88 -3.30 9.27 18.44
CA PRO A 88 -3.17 10.31 17.43
C PRO A 88 -2.01 10.07 16.45
N ASP A 89 -0.96 9.37 16.89
CA ASP A 89 0.26 9.09 16.11
C ASP A 89 0.25 7.71 15.44
N ALA A 90 -0.88 6.99 15.45
CA ALA A 90 -0.97 5.68 14.79
C ALA A 90 -0.55 5.77 13.30
N GLY A 91 0.36 4.89 12.86
CA GLY A 91 0.84 4.88 11.48
C GLY A 91 -0.24 4.52 10.46
N THR A 92 -1.26 3.76 10.87
CA THR A 92 -2.44 3.43 10.04
C THR A 92 -3.65 4.23 10.52
N LYS A 93 -4.39 4.84 9.59
CA LYS A 93 -5.59 5.63 9.85
C LYS A 93 -6.81 5.03 9.19
N PHE A 94 -7.96 5.13 9.86
CA PHE A 94 -9.25 4.91 9.21
C PHE A 94 -9.52 6.03 8.22
N LEU A 95 -9.93 5.68 7.01
CA LEU A 95 -10.28 6.66 6.00
C LEU A 95 -11.59 7.36 6.41
N ALA A 96 -11.56 8.68 6.56
CA ALA A 96 -12.79 9.46 6.57
C ALA A 96 -13.28 9.51 5.12
N ALA A 97 -14.33 8.74 4.84
CA ALA A 97 -14.82 8.52 3.49
C ALA A 97 -15.06 9.87 2.78
N GLU A 98 -14.59 9.98 1.53
CA GLU A 98 -14.80 11.17 0.72
C GLU A 98 -16.30 11.51 0.55
N ALA A 99 -17.16 10.50 0.62
CA ALA A 99 -18.61 10.65 0.65
C ALA A 99 -19.12 11.58 1.77
N LEU A 100 -18.41 11.73 2.89
CA LEU A 100 -18.75 12.71 3.92
C LEU A 100 -18.74 14.13 3.35
N ARG A 101 -17.66 14.49 2.64
CA ARG A 101 -17.54 15.77 1.93
C ARG A 101 -18.56 15.85 0.78
N GLY A 102 -18.71 14.77 0.01
CA GLY A 102 -19.71 14.70 -1.08
C GLY A 102 -21.16 14.87 -0.61
N SER A 103 -21.44 14.57 0.66
CA SER A 103 -22.77 14.72 1.29
C SER A 103 -22.98 16.07 1.98
N GLY A 104 -22.02 16.98 1.88
CA GLY A 104 -22.14 18.36 2.38
C GLY A 104 -21.36 18.68 3.65
N ALA A 105 -20.52 17.78 4.16
CA ALA A 105 -19.63 18.11 5.27
C ALA A 105 -18.60 19.17 4.85
N LEU A 106 -18.36 20.15 5.72
CA LEU A 106 -17.36 21.20 5.54
C LEU A 106 -16.10 20.88 6.35
N LEU A 107 -14.94 21.31 5.82
CA LEU A 107 -13.68 21.35 6.57
C LEU A 107 -13.53 22.73 7.20
N LEU A 108 -13.30 22.78 8.50
CA LEU A 108 -13.09 24.01 9.27
C LEU A 108 -11.62 24.07 9.71
N ASP A 109 -11.06 25.28 9.78
CA ASP A 109 -9.75 25.55 10.37
C ASP A 109 -9.86 25.76 11.89
N HIS A 110 -8.71 26.05 12.52
CA HIS A 110 -8.59 26.35 13.95
C HIS A 110 -8.64 27.84 14.23
#